data_AF-A0A2V7EYZ8-F1
#
_entry.id   AF-A0A2V7EYZ8-F1
#
_cell.length_a   1.000
_cell.length_b   1.000
_cell.length_c   1.000
_cell.angle_alpha   90.00
_cell.angle_beta   90.00
_cell.angle_gamma   90.00
#
_symmetry.space_group_name_H-M   'P 1'
#
loop_
_entity.id
_entity.type
_entity.pdbx_description
1 polymer ?
#
loop_
_entity_poly.entity_id
_entity_poly.type
_entity_poly.pdbx_seq_one_letter_code
_entity_poly.pdbx_strand_id
1 'polypeptide(L)'
;LLLDVGCGGGHLLGAARGRGWRAVGTDLSWQACAITHEEVGRGAVQADAGRLPFRDGSLGVVTLVNVVDQAGEPKAILGEA
;
A
#
# COMPACT_ATOMS: atom_id res chain seq x y z
N LEU A 1 -9.20 8.70 -0.28
CA LEU A 1 -8.10 8.00 -0.98
C LEU A 1 -7.85 6.73 -0.21
N LEU A 2 -7.83 5.58 -0.87
CA LEU A 2 -7.44 4.29 -0.26
C LEU A 2 -5.94 4.08 -0.46
N LEU A 3 -5.24 3.70 0.61
CA LEU A 3 -3.85 3.23 0.57
C LEU A 3 -3.80 1.74 0.92
N ASP A 4 -3.15 0.95 0.06
CA ASP A 4 -2.83 -0.45 0.32
C ASP A 4 -1.35 -0.59 0.71
N VAL A 5 -1.07 -0.85 1.99
CA VAL A 5 0.28 -0.97 2.55
C VAL A 5 0.76 -2.41 2.46
N GLY A 6 1.93 -2.63 1.85
CA GLY A 6 2.38 -3.96 1.44
C GLY A 6 1.59 -4.49 0.25
N CYS A 7 1.39 -3.65 -0.78
CA CYS A 7 0.47 -3.98 -1.87
C CYS A 7 0.90 -5.20 -2.72
N GLY A 8 2.15 -5.67 -2.61
CA GLY A 8 2.62 -6.85 -3.31
C GLY A 8 2.48 -6.72 -4.82
N GLY A 9 1.82 -7.69 -5.45
CA GLY A 9 1.46 -7.64 -6.89
C GLY A 9 0.23 -6.79 -7.22
N GLY A 10 -0.36 -6.09 -6.25
CA GLY A 10 -1.43 -5.12 -6.49
C GLY A 10 -2.84 -5.69 -6.57
N HIS A 11 -3.09 -6.92 -6.11
CA HIS A 11 -4.41 -7.57 -6.21
C HIS A 11 -5.53 -6.75 -5.55
N LEU A 12 -5.34 -6.29 -4.31
CA LEU A 12 -6.34 -5.48 -3.60
C LEU A 12 -6.47 -4.10 -4.24
N LEU A 13 -5.34 -3.47 -4.60
CA LEU A 13 -5.31 -2.20 -5.32
C LEU A 13 -6.14 -2.25 -6.62
N GLY A 14 -5.93 -3.27 -7.46
CA GLY A 14 -6.67 -3.49 -8.70
C GLY A 14 -8.15 -3.75 -8.43
N ALA A 15 -8.48 -4.59 -7.45
CA ALA A 15 -9.86 -4.89 -7.06
C ALA A 15 -10.62 -3.66 -6.53
N ALA A 16 -9.94 -2.77 -5.80
CA ALA A 16 -10.50 -1.51 -5.32
C ALA A 16 -10.76 -0.54 -6.47
N ARG A 17 -9.77 -0.37 -7.37
CA ARG A 17 -9.89 0.48 -8.57
C ARG A 17 -11.02 0.01 -9.49
N GLY A 18 -11.14 -1.29 -9.71
CA GLY A 18 -12.24 -1.87 -10.49
C GLY A 18 -13.63 -1.61 -9.90
N ARG A 19 -13.71 -1.28 -8.61
CA ARG A 19 -14.94 -0.87 -7.91
C ARG A 19 -15.13 0.65 -7.83
N GLY A 20 -14.33 1.42 -8.56
CA GLY A 20 -14.43 2.88 -8.64
C GLY A 20 -13.70 3.63 -7.51
N TRP A 21 -12.92 2.95 -6.67
CA TRP A 21 -12.13 3.62 -5.64
C TRP A 21 -10.91 4.31 -6.24
N ARG A 22 -10.63 5.53 -5.75
CA ARG A 22 -9.31 6.15 -5.92
C ARG A 22 -8.36 5.50 -4.94
N ALA A 23 -7.47 4.64 -5.44
CA ALA A 23 -6.55 3.83 -4.66
C ALA A 23 -5.10 3.91 -5.16
N VAL A 24 -4.17 3.84 -4.22
CA VAL A 24 -2.71 3.76 -4.40
C VAL A 24 -2.13 2.67 -3.50
N GLY A 25 -0.97 2.14 -3.86
CA GLY A 25 -0.27 1.12 -3.07
C GLY A 25 1.10 1.61 -2.61
N THR A 26 1.60 1.03 -1.52
CA THR A 26 3.01 1.12 -1.14
C THR A 26 3.55 -0.25 -0.81
N ASP A 27 4.81 -0.50 -1.16
CA ASP A 27 5.50 -1.73 -0.79
C ASP A 27 6.97 -1.43 -0.48
N LEU A 28 7.59 -2.16 0.45
CA LEU A 28 9.02 -2.01 0.72
C LEU A 28 9.86 -2.54 -0.46
N SER A 29 9.34 -3.53 -1.18
CA SER A 29 9.97 -4.12 -2.36
C SER A 29 9.73 -3.27 -3.60
N TRP A 30 10.82 -2.80 -4.20
CA TRP A 30 10.79 -2.18 -5.52
C TRP A 30 10.24 -3.16 -6.59
N GLN A 31 10.58 -4.45 -6.51
CA GLN A 31 10.08 -5.45 -7.46
C GLN A 31 8.55 -5.60 -7.37
N ALA A 32 7.99 -5.63 -6.17
CA ALA A 32 6.54 -5.67 -5.97
C ALA A 32 5.85 -4.45 -6.60
N CYS A 33 6.42 -3.27 -6.41
CA CYS A 33 5.92 -2.04 -7.06
C CYS A 33 5.97 -2.13 -8.60
N ALA A 34 7.05 -2.66 -9.16
CA ALA A 34 7.17 -2.85 -10.60
C ALA A 34 6.12 -3.83 -11.15
N ILE A 35 5.94 -4.99 -10.51
CA ILE A 35 4.90 -5.98 -10.86
C ILE A 35 3.51 -5.34 -10.80
N THR A 36 3.22 -4.60 -9.72
CA THR A 36 1.95 -3.88 -9.58
C THR A 36 1.72 -2.91 -10.74
N HIS A 37 2.76 -2.21 -11.20
CA HIS A 37 2.62 -1.28 -12.33
C HIS A 37 2.29 -1.99 -13.63
N GLU A 38 2.87 -3.17 -13.85
CA GLU A 38 2.63 -4.00 -15.04
C GLU A 38 1.21 -4.60 -15.02
N GLU A 39 0.78 -5.14 -13.88
CA GLU A 39 -0.46 -5.91 -13.74
C GLU A 39 -1.71 -5.03 -13.56
N VAL A 40 -1.62 -3.96 -12.76
CA VAL A 40 -2.79 -3.13 -12.38
C VAL A 40 -2.62 -1.64 -12.69
N GLY A 41 -1.55 -1.31 -13.42
CA GLY A 41 -1.22 0.05 -13.84
C GLY A 41 -0.50 0.86 -12.76
N ARG A 42 0.03 2.02 -13.15
CA ARG A 42 0.79 2.91 -12.26
C ARG A 42 -0.02 3.30 -11.01
N GLY A 43 0.67 3.39 -9.88
CA GLY A 43 0.06 3.83 -8.62
C GLY A 43 0.53 3.10 -7.36
N ALA A 44 1.53 2.22 -7.47
CA ALA A 44 2.32 1.80 -6.33
C ALA A 44 3.61 2.62 -6.20
N VAL A 45 4.07 2.90 -4.99
CA VAL A 45 5.34 3.57 -4.73
C VAL A 45 6.13 2.79 -3.69
N GLN A 46 7.43 2.66 -3.89
CA GLN A 46 8.27 2.02 -2.89
C GLN A 46 8.33 2.87 -1.63
N ALA A 47 7.95 2.32 -0.48
CA ALA A 47 8.00 3.00 0.80
C ALA A 47 8.10 2.02 1.97
N ASP A 48 8.68 2.49 3.07
CA ASP A 48 8.62 1.80 4.36
C ASP A 48 7.25 2.05 5.01
N ALA A 49 6.59 0.99 5.45
CA ALA A 49 5.29 1.06 6.13
C ALA A 49 5.36 1.82 7.47
N GLY A 50 6.55 1.93 8.08
CA GLY A 50 6.77 2.73 9.29
C GLY A 50 7.01 4.21 9.01
N ARG A 51 7.02 4.63 7.74
CA ARG A 51 7.19 6.03 7.33
C ARG A 51 6.56 6.28 5.97
N LEU A 52 5.24 6.38 5.95
CA LEU A 52 4.45 6.48 4.73
C LEU A 52 4.62 7.88 4.09
N PRO A 53 4.66 7.98 2.75
CA PRO A 53 4.87 9.25 2.05
C PRO A 53 3.58 10.08 1.90
N PHE A 54 2.75 10.10 2.95
CA PHE A 54 1.47 10.79 2.98
C PHE A 54 1.43 11.78 4.14
N ARG A 55 0.61 12.82 4.00
CA ARG A 55 0.35 13.74 5.11
C ARG A 55 -0.70 13.13 6.03
N ASP A 56 -0.58 13.39 7.32
CA ASP A 56 -1.60 13.02 8.31
C ASP A 56 -2.99 13.49 7.87
N GLY A 57 -4.00 12.62 8.04
CA GLY A 57 -5.38 12.91 7.67
C GLY A 57 -5.66 13.04 6.16
N SER A 58 -4.69 12.76 5.28
CA SER A 58 -4.91 12.84 3.82
C SER A 58 -5.51 11.56 3.20
N LEU A 59 -5.50 10.46 3.96
CA LEU A 59 -6.03 9.16 3.57
C LEU A 59 -7.40 8.96 4.21
N GLY A 60 -8.31 8.31 3.49
CA GLY A 60 -9.65 8.00 4.00
C GLY A 60 -9.79 6.55 4.45
N VAL A 61 -8.96 5.65 3.90
CA VAL A 61 -8.92 4.22 4.22
C VAL A 61 -7.48 3.76 4.04
N VAL A 62 -6.98 2.98 5.00
CA VAL A 62 -5.67 2.31 4.94
C VAL A 62 -5.89 0.81 5.14
N THR A 63 -5.31 -0.01 4.26
CA THR A 63 -5.34 -1.47 4.38
C THR A 63 -3.95 -2.02 4.65
N LEU A 64 -3.87 -2.99 5.56
CA LEU A 64 -2.66 -3.74 5.89
C LEU A 64 -3.00 -5.24 5.80
N VAL A 65 -2.94 -5.80 4.59
CA VAL A 65 -3.32 -7.20 4.34
C VAL A 65 -2.07 -8.06 4.24
N ASN A 66 -1.92 -9.03 5.15
CA ASN A 66 -0.78 -9.96 5.20
C ASN A 66 0.60 -9.26 5.22
N VAL A 67 0.67 -8.05 5.80
CA VAL A 67 1.91 -7.26 5.91
C VAL A 67 2.38 -7.12 7.36
N VAL A 68 1.46 -7.15 8.33
CA VAL A 68 1.78 -6.88 9.75
C VAL A 68 2.61 -8.01 10.35
N ASP A 69 2.36 -9.24 9.94
CA ASP A 69 3.11 -10.45 10.34
C ASP A 69 4.55 -10.48 9.80
N GLN A 70 4.83 -9.70 8.75
CA GLN A 70 6.15 -9.59 8.13
C GLN A 70 6.96 -8.40 8.65
N ALA A 71 6.35 -7.52 9.45
CA ALA A 71 6.97 -6.30 9.92
C ALA A 71 7.97 -6.58 11.06
N GLY A 72 9.16 -6.00 10.96
CA GLY A 72 10.14 -6.03 12.06
C GLY A 72 9.65 -5.28 13.30
N GLU A 73 8.82 -4.24 13.12
CA GLU A 73 8.23 -3.42 14.18
C GLU A 73 6.71 -3.25 13.94
N PRO A 74 5.86 -4.25 14.25
CA PRO A 74 4.43 -4.23 13.94
C PRO A 74 3.68 -3.04 14.54
N LYS A 75 4.09 -2.58 15.73
CA LYS A 75 3.45 -1.42 16.38
C LYS A 75 3.78 -0.10 15.68
N ALA A 76 4.98 0.01 15.10
CA ALA A 76 5.39 1.23 14.40
C ALA A 76 4.53 1.42 13.14
N ILE A 77 4.37 0.36 12.34
CA ILE A 77 3.56 0.43 11.12
C ILE A 77 2.07 0.65 11.40
N LEU A 78 1.56 0.15 12.53
CA LEU A 78 0.18 0.38 12.96
C LEU A 78 -0.02 1.80 13.52
N GLY A 79 1.03 2.43 14.05
CA GLY A 79 0.98 3.81 14.51
C GLY A 79 1.08 4.83 13.39
N GLU A 80 1.73 4.47 12.29
CA GLU A 80 1.86 5.30 11.09
C GLU A 80 0.61 5.24 10.18
N ALA A 81 -0.11 4.11 10.18
CA ALA A 81 -1.32 3.88 9.38
C ALA A 81 -2.59 4.51 9.98
#